data_AF-A0A318I5S8-F1
#
_entry.id   AF-A0A318I5S8-F1
#
_cell.length_a   1.000
_cell.length_b   1.000
_cell.length_c   1.000
_cell.angle_alpha   90.00
_cell.angle_beta   90.00
_cell.angle_gamma   90.00
#
_symmetry.space_group_name_H-M   'P 1'
#
loop_
_entity.id
_entity.type
_entity.pdbx_description
1 polymer ?
#
loop_
_entity_poly.entity_id
_entity_poly.type
_entity_poly.pdbx_seq_one_letter_code
_entity_poly.pdbx_strand_id
1 'polypeptide(L)' 'MTKLKNLLRCYASGMGIRSISSTFHISRNTLRKYVRKFQESGLSMEQILSLSDDKLADLF' A
#
# COMPACT_ATOMS: atom_id res chain seq x y z
N MET A 1 -8.19 -3.83 -9.35
CA MET A 1 -6.99 -4.16 -8.53
C MET A 1 -5.94 -3.10 -8.79
N THR A 2 -5.97 -2.02 -8.01
CA THR A 2 -5.07 -0.87 -8.15
C THR A 2 -3.63 -1.21 -7.76
N LYS A 3 -2.66 -0.55 -8.40
CA LYS A 3 -1.21 -0.66 -8.14
C LYS A 3 -0.87 -0.55 -6.64
N LEU A 4 -1.63 0.29 -5.92
CA LEU A 4 -1.52 0.51 -4.49
C LEU A 4 -1.84 -0.74 -3.64
N LYS A 5 -2.92 -1.46 -3.96
CA LYS A 5 -3.31 -2.69 -3.25
C LYS A 5 -2.22 -3.76 -3.37
N ASN A 6 -1.65 -3.93 -4.56
CA ASN A 6 -0.58 -4.90 -4.79
C ASN A 6 0.72 -4.53 -4.05
N LEU A 7 1.05 -3.24 -4.01
CA LEU A 7 2.19 -2.73 -3.24
C LEU A 7 2.03 -3.00 -1.74
N LEU A 8 0.84 -2.74 -1.18
CA LEU A 8 0.54 -3.03 0.22
C LEU A 8 0.54 -4.53 0.52
N ARG A 9 0.11 -5.38 -0.42
CA ARG A 9 0.25 -6.85 -0.30
C ARG A 9 1.72 -7.24 -0.16
N CYS A 10 2.60 -6.75 -1.04
CA CYS A 10 4.03 -7.04 -0.96
C CYS A 10 4.63 -6.60 0.39
N TYR A 11 4.21 -5.45 0.90
CA TYR A 11 4.61 -4.99 2.24
C TYR A 11 4.14 -5.95 3.34
N ALA A 12 2.86 -6.36 3.31
CA ALA A 12 2.30 -7.31 4.26
C ALA A 12 2.96 -8.71 4.19
N SER A 13 3.45 -9.11 3.01
CA SER A 13 4.24 -10.33 2.82
C SER A 13 5.70 -10.22 3.31
N GLY A 14 6.10 -9.08 3.90
CA GLY A 14 7.44 -8.87 4.44
C GLY A 14 8.47 -8.35 3.44
N MET A 15 8.05 -7.93 2.23
CA MET A 15 8.98 -7.36 1.27
C MET A 15 9.48 -5.98 1.74
N GLY A 16 10.80 -5.77 1.66
CA GLY A 16 11.41 -4.51 2.05
C GLY A 16 11.04 -3.33 1.14
N ILE A 17 11.02 -2.12 1.71
CA ILE A 17 10.69 -0.87 1.00
C ILE A 17 11.51 -0.67 -0.27
N ARG A 18 12.81 -1.03 -0.25
CA ARG A 18 13.69 -0.90 -1.42
C ARG A 18 13.23 -1.80 -2.58
N SER A 19 12.91 -3.05 -2.30
CA SER A 19 12.48 -4.04 -3.30
C SER A 19 11.12 -3.66 -3.88
N ILE A 20 10.17 -3.25 -3.04
CA ILE A 20 8.86 -2.77 -3.48
C ILE A 20 9.00 -1.52 -4.36
N SER A 21 9.79 -0.54 -3.92
CA SER A 21 10.03 0.69 -4.69
C SER A 21 10.59 0.39 -6.09
N SER A 22 11.52 -0.57 -6.18
CA SER A 22 12.08 -1.04 -7.45
C SER A 22 11.04 -1.76 -8.31
N THR A 23 10.27 -2.67 -7.72
CA THR A 23 9.28 -3.51 -8.43
C THR A 23 8.11 -2.69 -8.99
N PHE A 24 7.64 -1.71 -8.22
CA PHE A 24 6.49 -0.90 -8.60
C PHE A 24 6.88 0.42 -9.27
N HIS A 25 8.18 0.71 -9.44
CA HIS A 25 8.68 1.99 -9.97
C HIS A 25 8.05 3.20 -9.26
N ILE A 26 7.97 3.15 -7.93
CA ILE A 26 7.43 4.21 -7.08
C ILE A 26 8.55 4.70 -6.17
N SER A 27 8.60 6.01 -5.91
CA SER A 27 9.61 6.57 -5.02
C SER A 27 9.51 5.98 -3.60
N ARG A 28 10.65 5.80 -2.93
CA ARG A 28 10.69 5.32 -1.54
C ARG A 28 9.90 6.24 -0.60
N ASN A 29 9.83 7.54 -0.88
CA ASN A 29 9.08 8.51 -0.09
C ASN A 29 7.57 8.30 -0.21
N THR A 30 7.07 8.10 -1.44
CA THR A 30 5.68 7.79 -1.72
C THR A 30 5.27 6.47 -1.08
N LEU A 31 6.13 5.45 -1.19
CA LEU A 31 5.89 4.15 -0.54
C LEU A 31 5.83 4.29 0.99
N ARG A 32 6.75 5.04 1.62
CA ARG A 32 6.69 5.32 3.06
C ARG A 32 5.41 6.06 3.46
N LYS A 33 4.97 7.05 2.66
CA LYS A 33 3.69 7.76 2.89
C LYS A 33 2.52 6.78 2.88
N TYR A 34 2.46 5.87 1.91
CA TYR A 34 1.40 4.87 1.82
C TYR A 34 1.45 3.87 2.96
N VAL A 35 2.62 3.31 3.27
CA VAL A 35 2.76 2.39 4.41
C VAL A 35 2.33 3.06 5.72
N ARG A 36 2.72 4.31 5.93
CA ARG A 36 2.32 5.09 7.12
C ARG A 36 0.81 5.27 7.18
N LYS A 37 0.17 5.72 6.10
CA LYS A 37 -1.29 5.86 6.04
C LYS A 37 -2.03 4.54 6.27
N PHE A 38 -1.49 3.43 5.74
CA PHE A 38 -2.02 2.10 6.01
C PHE A 38 -1.93 1.74 7.50
N GLN A 39 -0.77 1.96 8.14
CA GLN A 39 -0.61 1.73 9.58
C GLN A 39 -1.51 2.64 10.43
N GLU A 40 -1.63 3.92 10.06
CA GLU A 40 -2.50 4.90 10.74
C GLU A 40 -3.99 4.56 10.58
N SER A 41 -4.38 3.92 9.47
CA SER A 41 -5.77 3.50 9.24
C SER A 41 -6.24 2.38 10.17
N GLY A 42 -5.32 1.61 10.76
CA GLY A 42 -5.63 0.45 11.60
C GLY A 42 -6.35 -0.69 10.87
N LEU A 43 -6.48 -0.61 9.55
CA LEU A 43 -7.20 -1.59 8.74
C LEU A 43 -6.33 -2.83 8.49
N SER A 44 -6.98 -3.99 8.47
CA SER A 44 -6.34 -5.22 8.03
C SER A 44 -6.12 -5.23 6.52
N MET A 45 -5.22 -6.08 6.04
CA MET A 45 -4.98 -6.21 4.60
C MET A 45 -6.25 -6.68 3.86
N GLU A 46 -7.04 -7.56 4.45
CA GLU A 46 -8.31 -8.02 3.86
C GLU A 46 -9.32 -6.89 3.71
N GLN A 47 -9.40 -5.99 4.70
CA GLN A 47 -10.26 -4.81 4.63
C GLN A 47 -9.81 -3.86 3.51
N ILE A 48 -8.51 -3.58 3.39
CA ILE A 48 -7.97 -2.76 2.28
C ILE A 48 -8.31 -3.36 0.91
N LEU A 49 -8.31 -4.69 0.80
CA LEU A 49 -8.62 -5.37 -0.46
C LEU A 49 -10.11 -5.35 -0.79
N SER A 50 -10.98 -5.33 0.23
CA SER A 50 -12.43 -5.23 0.05
C SER A 50 -12.92 -3.80 -0.21
N LEU A 51 -12.13 -2.78 0.13
CA LEU A 51 -12.46 -1.38 -0.18
C LEU A 51 -12.60 -1.14 -1.69
N SER A 52 -13.59 -0.35 -2.08
CA SER A 52 -13.71 0.17 -3.44
C SER A 52 -12.52 1.09 -3.77
N ASP A 53 -12.20 1.21 -5.06
CA ASP A 53 -11.05 2.01 -5.49
C ASP A 53 -11.25 3.51 -5.15
N ASP A 54 -12.49 4.01 -5.12
CA ASP A 54 -12.82 5.39 -4.69
C ASP A 54 -12.46 5.62 -3.21
N LYS A 55 -12.86 4.69 -2.34
CA LYS A 55 -12.53 4.76 -0.90
C LYS A 55 -11.04 4.64 -0.65
N LEU A 56 -10.35 3.87 -1.49
CA LEU A 56 -8.90 3.77 -1.44
C LEU A 56 -8.25 5.11 -1.85
N ALA A 57 -8.77 5.80 -2.86
CA ALA A 57 -8.25 7.10 -3.27
C ALA A 57 -8.41 8.16 -2.17
N ASP A 58 -9.53 8.16 -1.43
CA ASP A 58 -9.75 9.07 -0.29
C ASP A 58 -8.75 8.84 0.85
N LEU A 59 -8.32 7.59 1.06
CA LEU A 59 -7.38 7.21 2.12
C LEU A 59 -5.93 7.64 1.83
N PHE A 60 -5.47 7.66 0.58
CA PHE A 60 -4.04 7.70 0.21
C PHE A 60 -3.57 8.96 -0.54
#